data_AF-A0A971XSI5-F1
#
_entry.id   AF-A0A971XSI5-F1
#
_cell.length_a   1.000
_cell.length_b   1.000
_cell.length_c   1.000
_cell.angle_alpha   90.00
_cell.angle_beta   90.00
_cell.angle_gamma   90.00
#
_symmetry.space_group_name_H-M   'P 1'
#
loop_
_entity.id
_entity.type
_entity.pdbx_description
1 polymer ?
#
loop_
_entity_poly.entity_id
_entity_poly.type
_entity_poly.pdbx_seq_one_letter_code
_entity_poly.pdbx_strand_id
1 'polypeptide(L)'
;MLNHHRPFVDLADGIFDQCANFPCRFAVGRYLATQPAEQALTLLETFPANQKKYLATVRRALQVARLQDQATQAEQARHTGQAIDLLTQAQALDSADPWLSFRLASLLLQTGQRDQALAAYDRHLAQHADEPASRYAQALLLESADAWNQALAALSAIDPAAWTDDMVALADRVRTRERIAQAAELFDQGQPLAAIAALEHPPENTHGRCQPACARTGHDPTQQ
;
A
#
# COMPACT_ATOMS: atom_id res chain seq x y z
N MET A 1 -44.42 12.65 -25.34
CA MET A 1 -43.68 12.67 -24.07
C MET A 1 -42.23 12.95 -24.40
N LEU A 2 -41.80 14.19 -24.14
CA LEU A 2 -40.43 14.65 -24.37
C LEU A 2 -39.58 14.20 -23.18
N ASN A 3 -38.55 13.38 -23.43
CA ASN A 3 -37.50 13.13 -22.45
C ASN A 3 -36.18 13.59 -23.07
N HIS A 4 -35.75 14.80 -22.72
CA HIS A 4 -34.46 15.38 -23.09
C HIS A 4 -33.51 15.22 -21.89
N HIS A 5 -32.71 14.17 -21.88
CA HIS A 5 -31.44 14.17 -21.15
C HIS A 5 -30.37 14.73 -22.09
N ARG A 6 -30.15 16.05 -22.01
CA ARG A 6 -28.93 16.65 -22.54
C ARG A 6 -27.84 16.55 -21.47
N PRO A 7 -26.72 15.83 -21.72
CA PRO A 7 -25.57 15.89 -20.84
C PRO A 7 -24.93 17.28 -20.95
N PHE A 8 -24.27 17.68 -19.87
CA PHE A 8 -23.70 18.98 -19.52
C PHE A 8 -22.55 19.46 -20.45
N VAL A 9 -22.62 19.25 -21.77
CA VAL A 9 -21.53 19.53 -22.72
C VAL A 9 -21.60 20.96 -23.27
N ASP A 10 -22.78 21.59 -23.30
CA ASP A 10 -22.98 22.92 -23.93
C ASP A 10 -22.67 24.14 -23.04
N LEU A 11 -22.31 23.95 -21.76
CA LEU A 11 -21.96 25.06 -20.83
C LEU A 11 -20.45 25.17 -20.57
N ALA A 12 -19.62 24.31 -21.19
CA ALA A 12 -18.19 24.22 -20.91
C ALA A 12 -17.31 25.08 -21.85
N ASP A 13 -17.81 25.53 -23.00
CA ASP A 13 -16.95 26.17 -24.02
C ASP A 13 -16.43 27.58 -23.65
N GLY A 14 -16.96 28.21 -22.59
CA GLY A 14 -16.50 29.54 -22.14
C GLY A 14 -15.80 29.59 -20.78
N ILE A 15 -16.10 28.65 -19.88
CA ILE A 15 -15.65 28.74 -18.47
C ILE A 15 -14.21 28.22 -18.31
N PHE A 16 -13.82 27.20 -19.08
CA PHE A 16 -12.48 26.63 -18.99
C PHE A 16 -11.42 27.51 -19.67
N ASP A 17 -11.77 28.31 -20.67
CA ASP A 17 -10.80 29.07 -21.49
C ASP A 17 -10.09 30.20 -20.70
N GLN A 18 -10.69 30.67 -19.61
CA GLN A 18 -10.17 31.77 -18.77
C GLN A 18 -9.56 31.34 -17.43
N CYS A 19 -9.39 30.04 -17.19
CA CYS A 19 -8.90 29.53 -15.90
C CYS A 19 -7.38 29.67 -15.71
N ALA A 20 -6.92 30.92 -15.64
CA ALA A 20 -5.53 31.29 -15.40
C ALA A 20 -5.14 31.30 -13.89
N ASN A 21 -6.11 31.37 -12.98
CA ASN A 21 -5.85 31.50 -11.54
C ASN A 21 -5.82 30.15 -10.81
N PHE A 22 -4.99 30.06 -9.77
CA PHE A 22 -4.78 28.85 -8.96
C PHE A 22 -6.07 28.17 -8.46
N PRO A 23 -7.09 28.90 -7.95
CA PRO A 23 -8.32 28.27 -7.46
C PRO A 23 -9.11 27.52 -8.53
N CYS A 24 -9.15 28.06 -9.76
CA CYS A 24 -9.84 27.36 -10.85
C CYS A 24 -9.07 26.10 -11.27
N ARG A 25 -7.75 26.18 -11.44
CA ARG A 25 -6.93 25.02 -11.82
C ARG A 25 -7.04 23.87 -10.82
N PHE A 26 -7.06 24.21 -9.52
CA PHE A 26 -7.26 23.24 -8.46
C PHE A 26 -8.65 22.60 -8.54
N ALA A 27 -9.72 23.40 -8.72
CA ALA A 27 -11.08 22.89 -8.86
C ALA A 27 -11.22 21.96 -10.07
N VAL A 28 -10.63 22.31 -11.21
CA VAL A 28 -10.65 21.47 -12.42
C VAL A 28 -9.86 20.18 -12.21
N GLY A 29 -8.67 20.25 -11.59
CA GLY A 29 -7.91 19.05 -11.22
C GLY A 29 -8.70 18.11 -10.33
N ARG A 30 -9.41 18.65 -9.33
CA ARG A 30 -10.29 17.86 -8.46
C ARG A 30 -11.48 17.26 -9.21
N TYR A 31 -12.10 18.02 -10.10
CA TYR A 31 -13.20 17.51 -10.92
C TYR A 31 -12.74 16.36 -11.82
N LEU A 32 -11.59 16.49 -12.49
CA LEU A 32 -11.04 15.42 -13.32
C LEU A 32 -10.76 14.15 -12.50
N ALA A 33 -10.31 14.32 -11.25
CA ALA A 33 -10.08 13.19 -10.35
C ALA A 33 -11.37 12.47 -9.88
N THR A 34 -12.57 13.04 -10.08
CA THR A 34 -13.86 12.35 -9.80
C THR A 34 -14.41 11.58 -11.00
N GLN A 35 -13.84 11.80 -12.20
CA GLN A 35 -14.26 11.09 -13.41
C GLN A 35 -13.46 9.78 -13.56
N PRO A 36 -13.98 8.79 -14.30
CA PRO A 36 -13.20 7.62 -14.70
C PRO A 36 -11.92 8.06 -15.43
N ALA A 37 -10.80 7.40 -15.14
CA ALA A 37 -9.49 7.85 -15.58
C ALA A 37 -9.39 8.07 -17.10
N GLU A 38 -9.98 7.17 -17.89
CA GLU A 38 -10.00 7.26 -19.35
C GLU A 38 -10.82 8.46 -19.88
N GLN A 39 -11.97 8.73 -19.27
CA GLN A 39 -12.81 9.88 -19.63
C GLN A 39 -12.12 11.20 -19.23
N ALA A 40 -11.54 11.24 -18.04
CA ALA A 40 -10.78 12.39 -17.54
C ALA A 40 -9.59 12.72 -18.44
N LEU A 41 -8.85 11.70 -18.90
CA LEU A 41 -7.73 11.88 -19.84
C LEU A 41 -8.20 12.41 -21.19
N THR A 42 -9.30 11.87 -21.72
CA THR A 42 -9.88 12.34 -22.99
C THR A 42 -10.32 13.80 -22.90
N LEU A 43 -10.99 14.18 -21.81
CA LEU A 43 -11.38 15.56 -21.55
C LEU A 43 -10.15 16.47 -21.39
N LEU A 44 -9.11 16.01 -20.68
CA LEU A 44 -7.88 16.76 -20.50
C LEU A 44 -7.20 17.06 -21.85
N GLU A 45 -7.34 16.17 -22.84
CA GLU A 45 -6.82 16.37 -24.19
C GLU A 45 -7.52 17.48 -24.99
N THR A 46 -8.75 17.89 -24.63
CA THR A 46 -9.43 19.01 -25.28
C THR A 46 -8.96 20.37 -24.78
N PHE A 47 -8.20 20.40 -23.67
CA PHE A 47 -7.81 21.65 -23.03
C PHE A 47 -6.68 22.38 -23.78
N PRO A 48 -6.59 23.72 -23.67
CA PRO A 48 -5.46 24.48 -24.18
C PRO A 48 -4.09 24.05 -23.58
N ALA A 49 -3.01 24.20 -24.36
CA ALA A 49 -1.67 23.72 -24.00
C ALA A 49 -1.12 24.28 -22.68
N ASN A 50 -1.44 25.54 -22.37
CA ASN A 50 -1.09 26.17 -21.10
C ASN A 50 -1.74 25.45 -19.91
N GLN A 51 -3.02 25.09 -20.00
CA GLN A 51 -3.73 24.37 -18.94
C GLN A 51 -3.22 22.94 -18.79
N LYS A 52 -2.98 22.26 -19.92
CA LYS A 52 -2.32 20.95 -19.98
C LYS A 52 -0.98 20.91 -19.24
N LYS A 53 -0.23 22.01 -19.22
CA LYS A 53 1.04 22.13 -18.48
C LYS A 53 0.81 22.15 -16.96
N TYR A 54 -0.17 22.92 -16.47
CA TYR A 54 -0.47 22.99 -15.05
C TYR A 54 -1.12 21.73 -14.49
N LEU A 55 -1.84 20.99 -15.35
CA LEU A 55 -2.46 19.72 -15.00
C LEU A 55 -1.54 18.51 -15.24
N ALA A 56 -0.23 18.71 -15.46
CA ALA A 56 0.68 17.60 -15.75
C ALA A 56 0.71 16.54 -14.62
N THR A 57 0.69 16.97 -13.35
CA THR A 57 0.60 16.07 -12.20
C THR A 57 -0.72 15.30 -12.17
N VAL A 58 -1.84 15.99 -12.44
CA VAL A 58 -3.16 15.35 -12.51
C VAL A 58 -3.21 14.34 -13.66
N ARG A 59 -2.67 14.70 -14.83
CA ARG A 59 -2.56 13.79 -15.98
C ARG A 59 -1.78 12.53 -15.61
N ARG A 60 -0.64 12.68 -14.95
CA ARG A 60 0.20 11.54 -14.50
C ARG A 60 -0.56 10.63 -13.55
N ALA A 61 -1.25 11.19 -12.55
CA ALA A 61 -2.09 10.42 -11.63
C ALA A 61 -3.24 9.69 -12.35
N LEU A 62 -3.89 10.34 -13.32
CA LEU A 62 -4.93 9.70 -14.14
C LEU A 62 -4.38 8.58 -15.04
N GLN A 63 -3.16 8.74 -15.58
CA GLN A 63 -2.50 7.68 -16.34
C GLN A 63 -2.20 6.45 -15.47
N VAL A 64 -1.73 6.66 -14.25
CA VAL A 64 -1.52 5.59 -13.26
C VAL A 64 -2.84 4.90 -12.93
N ALA A 65 -3.89 5.66 -12.60
CA ALA A 65 -5.22 5.13 -12.31
C ALA A 65 -5.78 4.29 -13.47
N ARG A 66 -5.66 4.76 -14.72
CA ARG A 66 -6.06 4.00 -15.90
C ARG A 66 -5.30 2.67 -16.02
N LEU A 67 -3.98 2.68 -15.82
CA LEU A 67 -3.18 1.46 -15.87
C LEU A 67 -3.58 0.49 -14.76
N GLN A 68 -3.88 0.98 -13.56
CA GLN A 68 -4.36 0.17 -12.44
C GLN A 68 -5.74 -0.44 -12.73
N ASP A 69 -6.66 0.30 -13.34
CA ASP A 69 -7.98 -0.18 -13.76
C ASP A 69 -7.84 -1.28 -14.82
N GLN A 70 -7.00 -1.05 -15.83
CA GLN A 70 -6.69 -2.04 -16.87
C GLN A 70 -6.03 -3.29 -16.28
N ALA A 71 -5.13 -3.14 -15.31
CA ALA A 71 -4.51 -4.27 -14.62
C ALA A 71 -5.57 -5.09 -13.87
N THR A 72 -6.49 -4.44 -13.17
CA THR A 72 -7.62 -5.11 -12.49
C THR A 72 -8.50 -5.88 -13.48
N GLN A 73 -8.80 -5.30 -14.64
CA GLN A 73 -9.56 -5.99 -15.69
C GLN A 73 -8.79 -7.20 -16.24
N ALA A 74 -7.48 -7.07 -16.45
CA ALA A 74 -6.63 -8.17 -16.89
C ALA A 74 -6.56 -9.30 -15.84
N GLU A 75 -6.47 -8.98 -14.55
CA GLU A 75 -6.53 -9.95 -13.46
C GLU A 75 -7.87 -10.71 -13.45
N GLN A 76 -8.99 -10.00 -13.59
CA GLN A 76 -10.32 -10.59 -13.69
C GLN A 76 -10.47 -11.50 -14.92
N ALA A 77 -9.86 -11.12 -16.04
CA ALA A 77 -9.79 -11.91 -17.26
C ALA A 77 -8.75 -13.05 -17.19
N ARG A 78 -8.07 -13.25 -16.05
CA ARG A 78 -7.02 -14.26 -15.85
C ARG A 78 -5.78 -14.06 -16.74
N HIS A 79 -5.58 -12.85 -17.26
CA HIS A 79 -4.41 -12.44 -18.04
C HIS A 79 -3.33 -11.85 -17.12
N THR A 80 -2.79 -12.67 -16.22
CA THR A 80 -1.87 -12.20 -15.17
C THR A 80 -0.60 -11.53 -15.71
N GLY A 81 -0.03 -12.01 -16.82
CA GLY A 81 1.13 -11.38 -17.46
C GLY A 81 0.83 -9.93 -17.89
N GLN A 82 -0.33 -9.72 -18.52
CA GLN A 82 -0.76 -8.37 -18.93
C GLN A 82 -0.95 -7.45 -17.72
N ALA A 83 -1.51 -7.96 -16.62
CA ALA A 83 -1.66 -7.19 -15.39
C ALA A 83 -0.30 -6.77 -14.80
N ILE A 84 0.69 -7.67 -14.80
CA ILE A 84 2.07 -7.38 -14.36
C ILE A 84 2.69 -6.27 -15.23
N ASP A 85 2.55 -6.36 -16.55
CA ASP A 85 3.08 -5.35 -17.48
C ASP A 85 2.45 -3.97 -17.25
N LEU A 86 1.13 -3.94 -17.03
CA LEU A 86 0.38 -2.71 -16.74
C LEU A 86 0.80 -2.09 -15.40
N LEU A 87 0.95 -2.90 -14.34
CA LEU A 87 1.41 -2.44 -13.04
C LEU A 87 2.88 -2.00 -13.05
N THR A 88 3.72 -2.64 -13.88
CA THR A 88 5.11 -2.23 -14.08
C THR A 88 5.18 -0.84 -14.74
N GLN A 89 4.35 -0.60 -15.76
CA GLN A 89 4.21 0.73 -16.37
C GLN A 89 3.67 1.76 -15.36
N ALA A 90 2.70 1.37 -14.55
CA ALA A 90 2.15 2.24 -13.51
C ALA A 90 3.22 2.63 -12.49
N GLN A 91 4.04 1.68 -12.02
CA GLN A 91 5.14 1.95 -11.08
C GLN A 91 6.22 2.85 -11.69
N ALA A 92 6.52 2.70 -12.99
CA ALA A 92 7.44 3.61 -13.67
C ALA A 92 6.88 5.04 -13.74
N LEU A 93 5.55 5.17 -13.85
CA LEU A 93 4.86 6.45 -13.75
C LEU A 93 4.66 6.91 -12.31
N ASP A 94 4.65 6.08 -11.29
CA ASP A 94 4.59 6.52 -9.89
C ASP A 94 5.42 5.60 -9.02
N SER A 95 6.70 5.96 -8.85
CA SER A 95 7.62 5.20 -8.02
C SER A 95 7.44 5.46 -6.54
N ALA A 96 6.70 6.52 -6.17
CA ALA A 96 6.56 6.96 -4.79
C ALA A 96 5.45 6.24 -4.04
N ASP A 97 4.48 5.65 -4.74
CA ASP A 97 3.40 4.89 -4.11
C ASP A 97 3.89 3.49 -3.64
N PRO A 98 4.03 3.25 -2.33
CA PRO A 98 4.42 1.94 -1.81
C PRO A 98 3.35 0.86 -2.07
N TRP A 99 2.07 1.24 -2.12
CA TRP A 99 0.97 0.28 -2.30
C TRP A 99 0.87 -0.20 -3.74
N LEU A 100 1.15 0.67 -4.71
CA LEU A 100 1.31 0.26 -6.11
C LEU A 100 2.48 -0.71 -6.29
N SER A 101 3.62 -0.41 -5.67
CA SER A 101 4.80 -1.28 -5.70
C SER A 101 4.52 -2.63 -5.01
N PHE A 102 3.84 -2.60 -3.87
CA PHE A 102 3.39 -3.78 -3.15
C PHE A 102 2.42 -4.64 -3.96
N ARG A 103 1.46 -4.02 -4.66
CA ARG A 103 0.50 -4.73 -5.52
C ARG A 103 1.21 -5.47 -6.64
N LEU A 104 2.15 -4.81 -7.34
CA LEU A 104 2.96 -5.44 -8.38
C LEU A 104 3.75 -6.63 -7.82
N ALA A 105 4.45 -6.43 -6.72
CA ALA A 105 5.24 -7.48 -6.08
C ALA A 105 4.38 -8.65 -5.60
N SER A 106 3.22 -8.37 -5.01
CA SER A 106 2.27 -9.39 -4.55
C SER A 106 1.75 -10.24 -5.71
N LEU A 107 1.44 -9.62 -6.85
CA LEU A 107 1.00 -10.34 -8.03
C LEU A 107 2.11 -11.25 -8.59
N LEU A 108 3.35 -10.75 -8.66
CA LEU A 108 4.53 -11.54 -9.03
C LEU A 108 4.71 -12.73 -8.09
N LEU A 109 4.58 -12.52 -6.78
CA LEU A 109 4.72 -13.58 -5.78
C LEU A 109 3.65 -14.66 -5.93
N GLN A 110 2.38 -14.28 -6.17
CA GLN A 110 1.28 -15.21 -6.44
C GLN A 110 1.52 -16.07 -7.69
N THR A 111 2.28 -15.57 -8.67
CA THR A 111 2.68 -16.34 -9.86
C THR A 111 3.93 -17.20 -9.67
N GLY A 112 4.45 -17.29 -8.44
CA GLY A 112 5.68 -18.03 -8.12
C GLY A 112 6.97 -17.30 -8.49
N GLN A 113 6.90 -16.04 -8.94
CA GLN A 113 8.05 -15.24 -9.35
C GLN A 113 8.64 -14.47 -8.16
N ARG A 114 9.02 -15.21 -7.11
CA ARG A 114 9.48 -14.64 -5.83
C ARG A 114 10.62 -13.64 -5.99
N ASP A 115 11.67 -13.99 -6.71
CA ASP A 115 12.85 -13.12 -6.85
C ASP A 115 12.50 -11.83 -7.60
N GLN A 116 11.63 -11.92 -8.60
CA GLN A 116 11.15 -10.74 -9.32
C GLN A 116 10.25 -9.87 -8.45
N ALA A 117 9.41 -10.47 -7.59
CA ALA A 117 8.57 -9.74 -6.65
C ALA A 117 9.43 -8.88 -5.70
N LEU A 118 10.46 -9.48 -5.09
CA LEU A 118 11.36 -8.78 -4.18
C LEU A 118 12.14 -7.69 -4.93
N ALA A 119 12.70 -8.00 -6.10
CA ALA A 119 13.41 -7.02 -6.91
C ALA A 119 12.51 -5.85 -7.38
N ALA A 120 11.23 -6.11 -7.66
CA ALA A 120 10.28 -5.08 -8.04
C ALA A 120 9.98 -4.10 -6.90
N TYR A 121 9.94 -4.60 -5.65
CA TYR A 121 9.75 -3.77 -4.47
C TYR A 121 11.04 -3.06 -4.04
N ASP A 122 12.21 -3.69 -4.19
CA ASP A 122 13.51 -3.07 -3.91
C ASP A 122 13.77 -1.84 -4.80
N ARG A 123 13.27 -1.85 -6.04
CA ARG A 123 13.31 -0.66 -6.92
C ARG A 123 12.59 0.55 -6.31
N HIS A 124 11.51 0.33 -5.57
CA HIS A 124 10.81 1.39 -4.83
C HIS A 124 11.61 1.81 -3.59
N LEU A 125 12.10 0.84 -2.80
CA LEU A 125 12.88 1.14 -1.59
C LEU A 125 14.19 1.88 -1.87
N ALA A 126 14.78 1.73 -3.06
CA ALA A 126 15.98 2.48 -3.45
C ALA A 126 15.83 4.01 -3.32
N GLN A 127 14.60 4.54 -3.35
CA GLN A 127 14.32 5.97 -3.22
C GLN A 127 13.44 6.32 -2.00
N HIS A 128 12.82 5.34 -1.36
CA HIS A 128 11.77 5.54 -0.35
C HIS A 128 11.94 4.67 0.90
N ALA A 129 13.18 4.27 1.24
CA ALA A 129 13.46 3.39 2.37
C ALA A 129 13.29 4.03 3.76
N ASP A 130 13.18 5.36 3.84
CA ASP A 130 12.95 6.14 5.06
C ASP A 130 11.45 6.37 5.35
N GLU A 131 10.58 6.15 4.35
CA GLU A 131 9.14 6.29 4.47
C GLU A 131 8.54 5.12 5.30
N PRO A 132 7.84 5.38 6.42
CA PRO A 132 7.23 4.33 7.25
C PRO A 132 6.26 3.44 6.48
N ALA A 133 5.48 4.02 5.57
CA ALA A 133 4.53 3.28 4.73
C ALA A 133 5.25 2.27 3.82
N SER A 134 6.40 2.64 3.27
CA SER A 134 7.20 1.80 2.38
C SER A 134 7.83 0.62 3.12
N ARG A 135 8.29 0.83 4.35
CA ARG A 135 8.77 -0.24 5.23
C ARG A 135 7.64 -1.17 5.69
N TYR A 136 6.47 -0.62 5.96
CA TYR A 136 5.32 -1.43 6.32
C TYR A 136 4.84 -2.31 5.18
N ALA A 137 4.71 -1.76 3.97
CA ALA A 137 4.38 -2.54 2.78
C ALA A 137 5.49 -3.54 2.39
N GLN A 138 6.76 -3.25 2.69
CA GLN A 138 7.85 -4.23 2.60
C GLN A 138 7.60 -5.42 3.54
N ALA A 139 7.24 -5.15 4.80
CA ALA A 139 6.99 -6.19 5.79
C ALA A 139 5.80 -7.08 5.40
N LEU A 140 4.73 -6.50 4.86
CA LEU A 140 3.59 -7.26 4.31
C LEU A 140 4.01 -8.16 3.15
N LEU A 141 4.85 -7.67 2.24
CA LEU A 141 5.36 -8.47 1.13
C LEU A 141 6.21 -9.64 1.64
N LEU A 142 7.12 -9.37 2.57
CA LEU A 142 7.98 -10.37 3.18
C LEU A 142 7.19 -11.41 3.99
N GLU A 143 6.11 -10.99 4.66
CA GLU A 143 5.15 -11.91 5.28
C GLU A 143 4.53 -12.84 4.25
N SER A 144 3.99 -12.29 3.15
CA SER A 144 3.39 -13.13 2.09
C SER A 144 4.40 -14.07 1.42
N ALA A 145 5.68 -13.76 1.56
CA ALA A 145 6.79 -14.56 1.08
C ALA A 145 7.33 -15.51 2.17
N ASP A 146 6.70 -15.66 3.32
CA ASP A 146 7.21 -16.48 4.43
C ASP A 146 8.64 -16.07 4.90
N ALA A 147 9.08 -14.85 4.58
CA ALA A 147 10.39 -14.31 4.94
C ALA A 147 10.32 -13.62 6.32
N TRP A 148 9.92 -14.38 7.34
CA TRP A 148 9.50 -13.85 8.65
C TRP A 148 10.56 -12.97 9.32
N ASN A 149 11.81 -13.42 9.36
CA ASN A 149 12.91 -12.66 9.96
C ASN A 149 13.16 -11.33 9.24
N GLN A 150 13.03 -11.31 7.92
CA GLN A 150 13.18 -10.09 7.12
C GLN A 150 11.99 -9.15 7.34
N ALA A 151 10.77 -9.69 7.45
CA ALA A 151 9.58 -8.91 7.74
C ALA A 151 9.68 -8.21 9.11
N LEU A 152 10.18 -8.90 10.14
CA LEU A 152 10.45 -8.28 11.45
C LEU A 152 11.53 -7.20 11.36
N ALA A 153 12.61 -7.44 10.63
CA ALA A 153 13.65 -6.44 10.41
C ALA A 153 13.13 -5.20 9.69
N ALA A 154 12.23 -5.35 8.71
CA ALA A 154 11.59 -4.24 8.02
C ALA A 154 10.70 -3.42 8.97
N LEU A 155 9.93 -4.07 9.85
CA LEU A 155 9.12 -3.39 10.87
C LEU A 155 9.98 -2.67 11.91
N SER A 156 11.06 -3.28 12.38
CA SER A 156 11.97 -2.67 13.36
C SER A 156 12.74 -1.47 12.81
N ALA A 157 12.78 -1.29 11.49
CA ALA A 157 13.36 -0.10 10.86
C ALA A 157 12.41 1.12 10.86
N ILE A 158 11.13 0.93 11.22
CA ILE A 158 10.15 2.01 11.33
C ILE A 158 10.33 2.71 12.69
N ASP A 159 10.41 4.04 12.68
CA ASP A 159 10.43 4.85 13.90
C ASP A 159 9.25 4.45 14.81
N PRO A 160 9.49 4.07 16.09
CA PRO A 160 8.42 3.72 17.03
C PRO A 160 7.28 4.74 17.12
N ALA A 161 7.55 6.03 16.87
CA ALA A 161 6.52 7.08 16.85
C ALA A 161 5.55 6.97 15.66
N ALA A 162 5.94 6.29 14.59
CA ALA A 162 5.12 6.07 13.40
C ALA A 162 4.35 4.72 13.42
N TRP A 163 4.47 3.94 14.50
CA TRP A 163 3.79 2.65 14.61
C TRP A 163 2.28 2.81 14.71
N THR A 164 1.56 1.99 13.95
CA THR A 164 0.10 1.86 14.00
C THR A 164 -0.32 0.54 14.63
N ASP A 165 -1.58 0.43 15.06
CA ASP A 165 -2.14 -0.83 15.57
C ASP A 165 -2.02 -1.96 14.53
N ASP A 166 -2.14 -1.66 13.24
CA ASP A 166 -1.97 -2.64 12.16
C ASP A 166 -0.52 -3.13 12.04
N MET A 167 0.47 -2.26 12.31
CA MET A 167 1.88 -2.64 12.36
C MET A 167 2.17 -3.54 13.57
N VAL A 168 1.57 -3.24 14.74
CA VAL A 168 1.66 -4.08 15.93
C VAL A 168 1.06 -5.47 15.64
N ALA A 169 -0.15 -5.50 15.10
CA ALA A 169 -0.84 -6.75 14.76
C ALA A 169 -0.07 -7.58 13.71
N LEU A 170 0.56 -6.92 12.73
CA LEU A 170 1.46 -7.59 11.79
C LEU A 170 2.68 -8.15 12.51
N ALA A 171 3.35 -7.37 13.37
CA ALA A 171 4.54 -7.81 14.09
C ALA A 171 4.25 -9.07 14.93
N ASP A 172 3.14 -9.09 15.66
CA ASP A 172 2.76 -10.23 16.51
C ASP A 172 2.44 -11.48 15.69
N ARG A 173 1.76 -11.30 14.55
CA ARG A 173 1.48 -12.39 13.61
C ARG A 173 2.77 -12.95 13.02
N VAL A 174 3.69 -12.09 12.56
CA VAL A 174 4.97 -12.50 11.97
C VAL A 174 5.85 -13.20 13.01
N ARG A 175 5.96 -12.69 14.25
CA ARG A 175 6.68 -13.37 15.33
C ARG A 175 6.13 -14.77 15.63
N THR A 176 4.81 -14.92 15.55
CA THR A 176 4.17 -16.21 15.76
C THR A 176 4.48 -17.18 14.61
N ARG A 177 4.43 -16.71 13.37
CA ARG A 177 4.79 -17.51 12.19
C ARG A 177 6.26 -17.92 12.17
N GLU A 178 7.14 -17.00 12.54
CA GLU A 178 8.59 -17.24 12.64
C GLU A 178 8.90 -18.39 13.61
N ARG A 179 8.33 -18.37 14.81
CA ARG A 179 8.52 -19.44 15.80
C ARG A 179 7.95 -20.78 15.36
N ILE A 180 6.80 -20.79 14.69
CA ILE A 180 6.23 -22.01 14.13
C ILE A 180 7.19 -22.58 13.06
N ALA A 181 7.74 -21.73 12.20
CA ALA A 181 8.72 -22.15 11.20
C ALA A 181 10.01 -22.68 11.84
N GLN A 182 10.53 -22.00 12.87
CA GLN A 182 11.70 -22.47 13.62
C GLN A 182 11.45 -23.81 14.32
N ALA A 183 10.29 -23.97 14.96
CA ALA A 183 9.92 -25.21 15.62
C ALA A 183 9.77 -26.37 14.61
N ALA A 184 9.21 -26.10 13.43
CA ALA A 184 9.13 -27.08 12.35
C ALA A 184 10.52 -27.52 11.88
N GLU A 185 11.43 -26.56 11.69
CA GLU A 185 12.82 -26.87 11.33
C GLU A 185 13.53 -27.71 12.41
N LEU A 186 13.38 -27.38 13.69
CA LEU A 186 13.93 -28.17 14.80
C LEU A 186 13.34 -29.59 14.83
N PHE A 187 12.05 -29.73 14.54
CA PHE A 187 11.39 -31.02 14.45
C PHE A 187 11.95 -31.86 13.29
N ASP A 188 12.10 -31.27 12.11
CA ASP A 188 12.67 -31.93 10.92
C ASP A 188 14.14 -32.34 11.12
N GLN A 189 14.86 -31.62 11.98
CA GLN A 189 16.21 -31.97 12.44
C GLN A 189 16.26 -33.06 13.51
N GLY A 190 15.11 -33.62 13.92
CA GLY A 190 15.02 -34.68 14.94
C GLY A 190 15.15 -34.17 16.37
N GLN A 191 14.87 -32.88 16.63
CA GLN A 191 14.94 -32.25 17.95
C GLN A 191 13.53 -31.87 18.48
N PRO A 192 12.64 -32.84 18.76
CA PRO A 192 11.25 -32.56 19.10
C PRO A 192 11.09 -31.80 20.44
N LEU A 193 11.97 -32.01 21.42
CA LEU A 193 11.94 -31.26 22.67
C LEU A 193 12.33 -29.79 22.48
N ALA A 194 13.31 -29.51 21.60
CA ALA A 194 13.69 -28.15 21.26
C ALA A 194 12.57 -27.44 20.48
N ALA A 195 11.89 -28.16 19.58
CA ALA A 195 10.73 -27.64 18.86
C ALA A 195 9.59 -27.24 19.80
N ILE A 196 9.26 -28.08 20.80
CA ILE A 196 8.25 -27.75 21.81
C ILE A 196 8.67 -26.53 22.62
N ALA A 197 9.91 -26.50 23.10
CA ALA A 197 10.43 -25.35 23.85
C ALA A 197 10.32 -24.03 23.05
N ALA A 198 10.61 -24.05 21.75
CA ALA A 198 10.48 -22.88 20.88
C ALA A 198 9.03 -22.36 20.78
N LEU A 199 8.03 -23.22 20.91
CA LEU A 199 6.61 -22.85 20.88
C LEU A 199 6.08 -22.38 22.25
N GLU A 200 6.64 -22.88 23.35
CA GLU A 200 6.17 -22.59 24.71
C GLU A 200 6.50 -21.18 25.19
N HIS A 201 7.48 -20.51 24.59
CA HIS A 201 7.83 -19.14 24.96
C HIS A 201 6.92 -18.11 24.24
N PRO A 202 6.02 -17.40 24.95
CA PRO A 202 5.22 -16.33 24.37
C PRO A 202 6.13 -15.19 23.89
N PRO A 203 5.69 -14.40 22.88
CA PRO A 203 6.51 -13.30 22.42
C PRO A 203 6.63 -12.31 23.58
N GLU A 204 7.85 -11.86 23.89
CA GLU A 204 7.98 -10.69 24.74
C GLU A 204 7.29 -9.55 23.98
N ASN A 205 6.12 -9.13 24.47
CA ASN A 205 5.37 -8.00 23.95
C ASN A 205 6.21 -6.73 24.19
N THR A 206 7.19 -6.50 23.33
CA THR A 206 8.13 -5.38 23.41
C THR A 206 7.50 -4.05 23.00
N HIS A 207 6.23 -4.06 22.55
CA HIS A 207 5.51 -2.88 22.05
C HIS A 207 4.21 -2.62 22.84
N GLY A 208 4.24 -2.91 24.14
CA GLY A 208 3.44 -2.20 25.15
C GLY A 208 1.98 -2.64 25.35
N ARG A 209 1.72 -3.34 26.45
CA ARG A 209 0.72 -2.90 27.45
C ARG A 209 1.23 -3.17 28.87
N CYS A 210 1.32 -2.09 29.65
CA CYS A 210 1.51 -2.01 31.11
C CYS A 210 2.86 -2.47 31.69
N GLN A 211 3.68 -1.48 32.07
CA GLN A 211 4.58 -1.59 33.22
C GLN A 211 3.80 -2.05 34.48
N PRO A 212 4.43 -2.80 35.41
CA PRO A 212 3.80 -3.24 36.65
C PRO A 212 3.69 -2.07 37.65
N ALA A 213 2.86 -1.07 37.34
CA ALA A 213 2.51 0.03 38.24
C ALA A 213 1.01 0.03 38.62
N CYS A 214 0.20 -0.86 38.05
CA CYS A 214 -1.13 -1.18 38.57
C CYS A 214 -1.03 -2.23 39.69
N ALA A 215 -0.26 -1.94 40.73
CA ALA A 215 -0.31 -2.63 42.00
C ALA A 215 -0.50 -1.59 43.11
N ARG A 216 -1.63 -1.70 43.82
CA ARG A 216 -2.06 -0.93 45.00
C ARG A 216 -2.65 0.46 44.75
N THR A 217 -3.93 0.46 44.42
CA THR A 217 -4.89 1.27 45.19
C THR A 217 -5.96 0.34 45.74
N GLY A 218 -5.63 -0.33 46.86
CA GLY A 218 -6.65 -0.81 47.77
C GLY A 218 -7.29 0.43 48.39
N HIS A 219 -8.46 0.79 47.88
CA HIS A 219 -9.33 1.74 48.56
C HIS A 219 -10.07 0.94 49.63
N ASP A 220 -9.64 1.10 50.88
CA ASP A 220 -10.33 0.64 52.08
C ASP A 220 -11.39 1.69 52.46
N PRO A 221 -12.70 1.40 52.37
CA PRO A 221 -13.74 2.34 52.75
C PRO A 221 -14.05 2.18 54.24
N THR A 222 -13.06 2.38 55.11
CA THR A 222 -13.29 2.35 56.56
C THR A 222 -12.32 3.18 57.39
N GLN A 223 -11.95 4.40 57.00
CA GLN A 223 -11.45 5.39 57.97
C GLN A 223 -11.91 6.83 57.66
N GLN A 224 -12.75 7.31 58.60
CA GLN A 224 -13.16 8.69 58.95
C GLN A 224 -14.15 9.42 58.05
#